data_AF-A0A6A5VWH4-F1
#
_entry.id   AF-A0A6A5VWH4-F1
#
_cell.length_a   1.000
_cell.length_b   1.000
_cell.length_c   1.000
_cell.angle_alpha   90.00
_cell.angle_beta   90.00
_cell.angle_gamma   90.00
#
_symmetry.space_group_name_H-M   'P 1'
#
loop_
_entity.id
_entity.type
_entity.pdbx_description
1 polymer ?
#
loop_
_entity_poly.entity_id
_entity_poly.type
_entity_poly.pdbx_seq_one_letter_code
_entity_poly.pdbx_strand_id
1 'polypeptide(L)'
;MAPRPYFDDAGHVLSFEKVMELEPLDSTTFRSITAAFSPTEGANGTYGGHVFTQAAWAAAHTVDEGFLIHNITGWFTLGGMPKEHFTYTVEKIRDGYNYCTRTVNATQDASKGIMFTCTCSFKREEGAPFEFQDTVDLKERYRDVLEGKETDPLEHPPAPAQDSEWFRETFLPENPDHFNPISGLHIQKVDMEKFNSSRKPIDRRQLYFYSLRGSLPLPTAPYPPESTFSLTRAANLHACAHLYASDRNSLFLIPNHLDRGKEWTRMASLSHTVILHVGIKDLIMTPEPQIRHPKAHPTKFDDASLSVCSLEGHAQGDEDGREWYMQESWVTRTAGGRGLHTSRMWDPDSGKHIATTIQDGLIRFKPETKL
;
A
#
# COMPACT_ATOMS: atom_id res chain seq x y z
N MET A 1 -13.35 9.62 20.26
CA MET A 1 -11.99 10.22 20.34
C MET A 1 -11.29 9.69 19.10
N ALA A 2 -10.71 10.55 18.26
CA ALA A 2 -10.16 10.12 16.98
C ALA A 2 -9.20 8.92 17.17
N PRO A 3 -9.43 7.79 16.48
CA PRO A 3 -8.59 6.61 16.64
C PRO A 3 -7.20 6.90 16.09
N ARG A 4 -6.19 6.95 16.97
CA ARG A 4 -4.79 7.17 16.61
C ARG A 4 -3.88 6.00 17.01
N PRO A 5 -4.18 4.76 16.57
CA PRO A 5 -3.49 3.55 17.02
C PRO A 5 -2.06 3.39 16.47
N TYR A 6 -1.68 4.22 15.50
CA TYR A 6 -0.35 4.25 14.88
C TYR A 6 0.31 5.62 15.07
N PHE A 7 0.01 6.25 16.20
CA PHE A 7 0.69 7.46 16.66
C PHE A 7 1.48 7.12 17.91
N ASP A 8 2.61 7.80 18.10
CA ASP A 8 3.33 7.76 19.37
C ASP A 8 2.64 8.65 20.43
N ASP A 9 3.12 8.60 21.67
CA ASP A 9 2.61 9.40 22.78
C ASP A 9 2.74 10.92 22.56
N ALA A 10 3.62 11.33 21.64
CA ALA A 10 3.81 12.72 21.23
C ALA A 10 2.89 13.13 20.06
N GLY A 11 2.10 12.22 19.52
CA GLY A 11 1.19 12.47 18.42
C GLY A 11 1.84 12.49 17.03
N HIS A 12 3.02 11.88 16.86
CA HIS A 12 3.64 11.67 15.55
C HIS A 12 3.16 10.37 14.91
N VAL A 13 3.07 10.34 13.58
CA VAL A 13 2.71 9.14 12.82
C VAL A 13 3.88 8.14 12.84
N LEU A 14 3.59 6.86 13.05
CA LEU A 14 4.60 5.79 12.97
C LEU A 14 5.18 5.63 11.55
N SER A 15 6.49 5.37 11.48
CA SER A 15 7.21 5.02 10.24
C SER A 15 6.77 3.67 9.68
N PHE A 16 7.07 3.41 8.39
CA PHE A 16 6.65 2.16 7.76
C PHE A 16 7.22 0.93 8.46
N GLU A 17 8.52 0.98 8.79
CA GLU A 17 9.20 -0.09 9.51
C GLU A 17 8.49 -0.43 10.82
N LYS A 18 8.12 0.59 11.61
CA LYS A 18 7.41 0.39 12.88
C LYS A 18 6.01 -0.19 12.70
N VAL A 19 5.30 0.23 11.66
CA VAL A 19 3.99 -0.35 11.31
C VAL A 19 4.13 -1.83 10.89
N MET A 20 5.25 -2.20 10.26
CA MET A 20 5.53 -3.56 9.80
C MET A 20 6.26 -4.44 10.84
N GLU A 21 6.53 -3.94 12.05
CA GLU A 21 7.31 -4.67 13.05
C GLU A 21 6.57 -5.93 13.54
N LEU A 22 7.30 -7.05 13.58
CA LEU A 22 6.81 -8.37 13.97
C LEU A 22 7.67 -8.95 15.10
N GLU A 23 7.03 -9.46 16.14
CA GLU A 23 7.63 -10.30 17.17
C GLU A 23 7.65 -11.77 16.69
N PRO A 24 8.81 -12.45 16.63
CA PRO A 24 8.84 -13.89 16.38
C PRO A 24 8.34 -14.64 17.61
N LEU A 25 7.31 -15.46 17.45
CA LEU A 25 6.84 -16.38 18.51
C LEU A 25 7.54 -17.73 18.41
N ASP A 26 7.82 -18.19 17.19
CA ASP A 26 8.65 -19.35 16.86
C ASP A 26 9.26 -19.20 15.45
N SER A 27 9.84 -20.26 14.88
CA SER A 27 10.51 -20.23 13.56
C SER A 27 9.58 -19.93 12.38
N THR A 28 8.28 -20.06 12.56
CA THR A 28 7.23 -19.99 11.52
C THR A 28 6.04 -19.13 11.93
N THR A 29 5.97 -18.68 13.18
CA THR A 29 4.87 -17.89 13.72
C THR A 29 5.36 -16.54 14.21
N PHE A 30 4.66 -15.48 13.78
CA PHE A 30 5.00 -14.09 14.08
C PHE A 30 3.77 -13.35 14.59
N ARG A 31 3.94 -12.40 15.50
CA ARG A 31 2.88 -11.52 16.00
C ARG A 31 3.16 -10.08 15.59
N SER A 32 2.12 -9.37 15.14
CA SER A 32 2.22 -7.93 14.89
C SER A 32 2.50 -7.16 16.17
N ILE A 33 3.48 -6.26 16.16
CA ILE A 33 3.68 -5.29 17.24
C ILE A 33 2.65 -4.17 17.16
N THR A 34 2.37 -3.66 15.95
CA THR A 34 1.33 -2.63 15.78
C THR A 34 -0.05 -3.28 15.76
N ALA A 35 -0.95 -2.84 16.64
CA ALA A 35 -2.30 -3.37 16.68
C ALA A 35 -3.08 -3.05 15.39
N ALA A 36 -4.00 -3.94 15.00
CA ALA A 36 -4.86 -3.70 13.87
C ALA A 36 -5.71 -2.44 14.10
N PHE A 37 -5.92 -1.65 13.05
CA PHE A 37 -6.63 -0.39 13.17
C PHE A 37 -7.74 -0.25 12.15
N SER A 38 -8.83 0.38 12.58
CA SER A 38 -9.86 0.85 11.67
C SER A 38 -9.42 2.17 11.05
N PRO A 39 -9.68 2.40 9.75
CA PRO A 39 -9.46 3.70 9.15
C PRO A 39 -10.35 4.80 9.75
N THR A 40 -11.53 4.46 10.29
CA THR A 40 -12.47 5.43 10.90
C THR A 40 -13.12 4.89 12.17
N GLU A 41 -13.49 5.76 13.11
CA GLU A 41 -14.17 5.36 14.36
C GLU A 41 -15.55 4.73 14.03
N GLY A 42 -15.84 3.55 14.58
CA GLY A 42 -17.12 2.86 14.39
C GLY A 42 -17.29 2.06 13.09
N ALA A 43 -16.31 2.06 12.17
CA ALA A 43 -16.35 1.18 11.01
C ALA A 43 -16.10 -0.28 11.42
N ASN A 44 -16.84 -1.20 10.79
CA ASN A 44 -16.62 -2.64 10.95
C ASN A 44 -15.40 -3.07 10.12
N GLY A 45 -14.33 -3.47 10.80
CA GLY A 45 -13.13 -4.02 10.17
C GLY A 45 -11.87 -3.21 10.42
N THR A 46 -10.75 -3.75 9.96
CA THR A 46 -9.43 -3.12 10.05
C THR A 46 -8.88 -2.89 8.65
N TYR A 47 -7.80 -2.11 8.54
CA TYR A 47 -7.16 -1.88 7.25
C TYR A 47 -6.60 -3.19 6.65
N GLY A 48 -7.14 -3.62 5.51
CA GLY A 48 -6.79 -4.87 4.83
C GLY A 48 -5.33 -4.93 4.38
N GLY A 49 -4.78 -3.83 3.85
CA GLY A 49 -3.39 -3.76 3.42
C GLY A 49 -2.39 -3.93 4.56
N HIS A 50 -2.78 -3.65 5.81
CA HIS A 50 -1.91 -3.93 6.96
C HIS A 50 -1.70 -5.44 7.16
N VAL A 51 -2.79 -6.23 7.24
CA VAL A 51 -2.70 -7.69 7.39
C VAL A 51 -2.11 -8.35 6.14
N PHE A 52 -2.46 -7.85 4.96
CA PHE A 52 -1.93 -8.35 3.68
C PHE A 52 -0.41 -8.19 3.59
N THR A 53 0.09 -7.00 3.92
CA THR A 53 1.52 -6.68 3.82
C THR A 53 2.33 -7.35 4.91
N GLN A 54 1.86 -7.34 6.16
CA GLN A 54 2.55 -8.01 7.26
C GLN A 54 2.60 -9.53 7.05
N ALA A 55 1.58 -10.14 6.43
CA ALA A 55 1.66 -11.55 6.05
C ALA A 55 2.79 -11.80 5.04
N ALA A 56 2.95 -10.93 4.03
CA ALA A 56 4.07 -11.02 3.09
C ALA A 56 5.43 -10.86 3.81
N TRP A 57 5.51 -9.94 4.76
CA TRP A 57 6.72 -9.72 5.57
C TRP A 57 7.04 -10.90 6.48
N ALA A 58 6.04 -11.49 7.15
CA ALA A 58 6.18 -12.72 7.92
C ALA A 58 6.71 -13.87 7.05
N ALA A 59 6.19 -14.02 5.82
CA ALA A 59 6.72 -15.00 4.87
C ALA A 59 8.19 -14.73 4.51
N ALA A 60 8.59 -13.47 4.33
CA ALA A 60 9.97 -13.08 4.00
C ALA A 60 10.98 -13.44 5.11
N HIS A 61 10.56 -13.51 6.38
CA HIS A 61 11.40 -14.01 7.47
C HIS A 61 11.71 -15.51 7.38
N THR A 62 10.97 -16.26 6.58
CA THR A 62 11.12 -17.72 6.44
C THR A 62 11.80 -18.16 5.13
N VAL A 63 12.32 -17.20 4.34
CA VAL A 63 13.11 -17.46 3.14
C VAL A 63 14.55 -16.98 3.34
N ASP A 64 15.49 -17.58 2.61
CA ASP A 64 16.89 -17.14 2.61
C ASP A 64 17.02 -15.73 2.01
N GLU A 65 18.10 -15.03 2.35
CA GLU A 65 18.45 -13.78 1.67
C GLU A 65 18.73 -14.01 0.17
N GLY A 66 18.55 -12.98 -0.65
CA GLY A 66 18.57 -13.11 -2.12
C GLY A 66 17.21 -13.33 -2.76
N PHE A 67 16.16 -13.60 -1.98
CA PHE A 67 14.79 -13.77 -2.48
C PHE A 67 13.94 -12.51 -2.26
N LEU A 68 13.36 -12.00 -3.34
CA LEU A 68 12.47 -10.84 -3.38
C LEU A 68 11.03 -11.29 -3.67
N ILE A 69 10.05 -10.70 -3.00
CA ILE A 69 8.62 -10.90 -3.30
C ILE A 69 8.38 -10.47 -4.75
N HIS A 70 7.78 -11.33 -5.57
CA HIS A 70 7.30 -10.96 -6.91
C HIS A 70 5.79 -11.13 -7.08
N ASN A 71 5.16 -11.95 -6.22
CA ASN A 71 3.73 -12.19 -6.28
C ASN A 71 3.17 -12.50 -4.90
N ILE A 72 2.00 -11.95 -4.60
CA ILE A 72 1.17 -12.37 -3.48
C ILE A 72 -0.31 -12.35 -3.91
N THR A 73 -1.03 -13.42 -3.58
CA THR A 73 -2.49 -13.50 -3.68
C THR A 73 -3.05 -13.94 -2.34
N GLY A 74 -4.05 -13.21 -1.82
CA GLY A 74 -4.69 -13.54 -0.56
C GLY A 74 -6.19 -13.30 -0.55
N TRP A 75 -6.84 -13.89 0.45
CA TRP A 75 -8.28 -13.85 0.69
C TRP A 75 -8.59 -13.36 2.09
N PHE A 76 -9.54 -12.44 2.21
CA PHE A 76 -10.05 -11.92 3.46
C PHE A 76 -11.32 -12.69 3.84
N THR A 77 -11.29 -13.40 4.95
CA THR A 77 -12.34 -14.33 5.36
C THR A 77 -13.15 -13.81 6.54
N LEU A 78 -12.53 -13.03 7.43
CA LEU A 78 -13.17 -12.43 8.61
C LEU A 78 -12.82 -10.95 8.73
N GLY A 79 -13.76 -10.15 9.26
CA GLY A 79 -13.49 -8.75 9.58
C GLY A 79 -12.50 -8.65 10.74
N GLY A 80 -11.50 -7.78 10.60
CA GLY A 80 -10.54 -7.54 11.68
C GLY A 80 -11.15 -6.85 12.88
N MET A 81 -10.61 -7.18 14.06
CA MET A 81 -10.92 -6.58 15.35
C MET A 81 -9.91 -5.46 15.61
N PRO A 82 -10.33 -4.18 15.62
CA PRO A 82 -9.44 -3.08 15.95
C PRO A 82 -8.85 -3.24 17.36
N LYS A 83 -7.63 -2.77 17.56
CA LYS A 83 -6.84 -2.84 18.80
C LYS A 83 -6.30 -4.23 19.16
N GLU A 84 -6.65 -5.27 18.41
CA GLU A 84 -6.09 -6.61 18.55
C GLU A 84 -4.90 -6.82 17.60
N HIS A 85 -3.96 -7.67 17.99
CA HIS A 85 -2.76 -7.97 17.22
C HIS A 85 -2.97 -9.19 16.32
N PHE A 86 -2.50 -9.11 15.07
CA PHE A 86 -2.47 -10.27 14.19
C PHE A 86 -1.37 -11.25 14.61
N THR A 87 -1.66 -12.55 14.51
CA THR A 87 -0.68 -13.63 14.55
C THR A 87 -0.67 -14.31 13.19
N TYR A 88 0.51 -14.42 12.59
CA TYR A 88 0.78 -14.98 11.27
C TYR A 88 1.50 -16.32 11.43
N THR A 89 0.91 -17.39 10.92
CA THR A 89 1.56 -18.71 10.82
C THR A 89 1.93 -18.96 9.37
N VAL A 90 3.22 -19.22 9.13
CA VAL A 90 3.81 -19.40 7.81
C VAL A 90 4.10 -20.88 7.56
N GLU A 91 3.62 -21.39 6.45
CA GLU A 91 3.91 -22.74 5.98
C GLU A 91 4.78 -22.69 4.71
N LYS A 92 5.83 -23.52 4.69
CA LYS A 92 6.66 -23.72 3.51
C LYS A 92 5.93 -24.60 2.50
N ILE A 93 5.61 -24.06 1.32
CA ILE A 93 5.18 -24.89 0.19
C ILE A 93 6.40 -25.48 -0.51
N ARG A 94 7.39 -24.63 -0.86
CA ARG A 94 8.56 -25.05 -1.63
C ARG A 94 9.72 -24.08 -1.47
N ASP A 95 10.93 -24.62 -1.43
CA ASP A 95 12.18 -23.92 -1.70
C ASP A 95 12.81 -24.50 -2.98
N GLY A 96 12.93 -23.67 -4.00
CA GLY A 96 13.67 -23.97 -5.22
C GLY A 96 14.89 -23.08 -5.34
N TYR A 97 15.70 -23.31 -6.38
CA TYR A 97 16.89 -22.51 -6.61
C TYR A 97 16.57 -21.03 -6.85
N ASN A 98 15.66 -20.75 -7.80
CA ASN A 98 15.26 -19.39 -8.17
C ASN A 98 13.93 -18.93 -7.56
N TYR A 99 13.11 -19.84 -7.04
CA TYR A 99 11.77 -19.51 -6.53
C TYR A 99 11.47 -20.20 -5.21
N CYS A 100 10.87 -19.45 -4.29
CA CYS A 100 10.34 -19.95 -3.03
C CYS A 100 8.85 -19.60 -2.91
N THR A 101 8.08 -20.43 -2.22
CA THR A 101 6.65 -20.20 -2.02
C THR A 101 6.25 -20.51 -0.59
N ARG A 102 5.44 -19.62 -0.01
CA ARG A 102 4.89 -19.72 1.34
C ARG A 102 3.39 -19.55 1.33
N THR A 103 2.71 -20.28 2.20
CA THR A 103 1.33 -19.95 2.62
C THR A 103 1.40 -19.23 3.95
N VAL A 104 0.57 -18.22 4.17
CA VAL A 104 0.46 -17.54 5.45
C VAL A 104 -1.00 -17.49 5.87
N ASN A 105 -1.27 -17.88 7.11
CA ASN A 105 -2.57 -17.74 7.74
C ASN A 105 -2.47 -16.71 8.87
N ALA A 106 -3.31 -15.68 8.82
CA ALA A 106 -3.42 -14.67 9.87
C ALA A 106 -4.65 -14.95 10.76
N THR A 107 -4.50 -14.73 12.05
CA THR A 107 -5.55 -14.83 13.07
C THR A 107 -5.44 -13.67 14.06
N GLN A 108 -6.52 -13.32 14.74
CA GLN A 108 -6.51 -12.47 15.93
C GLN A 108 -7.12 -13.21 17.13
N ASP A 109 -8.15 -14.02 16.88
CA ASP A 109 -8.71 -14.97 17.83
C ASP A 109 -8.79 -16.33 17.13
N ALA A 110 -7.94 -17.26 17.54
CA ALA A 110 -7.84 -18.58 16.95
C ALA A 110 -9.16 -19.37 17.02
N SER A 111 -10.05 -19.06 17.98
CA SER A 111 -11.36 -19.70 18.09
C SER A 111 -12.36 -19.27 17.02
N LYS A 112 -12.17 -18.09 16.42
CA LYS A 112 -13.01 -17.56 15.33
C LYS A 112 -12.56 -18.02 13.94
N GLY A 113 -11.30 -18.45 13.82
CA GLY A 113 -10.71 -18.97 12.60
C GLY A 113 -9.74 -18.00 11.92
N ILE A 114 -9.27 -18.42 10.74
CA ILE A 114 -8.35 -17.64 9.90
C ILE A 114 -9.11 -16.46 9.33
N MET A 115 -8.55 -15.27 9.44
CA MET A 115 -9.17 -14.03 8.96
C MET A 115 -8.58 -13.53 7.64
N PHE A 116 -7.37 -13.96 7.34
CA PHE A 116 -6.70 -13.72 6.08
C PHE A 116 -5.78 -14.90 5.79
N THR A 117 -5.80 -15.37 4.55
CA THR A 117 -4.87 -16.40 4.07
C THR A 117 -4.27 -15.94 2.75
N CYS A 118 -2.98 -16.17 2.54
CA CYS A 118 -2.34 -15.86 1.27
C CYS A 118 -1.30 -16.89 0.87
N THR A 119 -0.99 -16.90 -0.42
CA THR A 119 0.21 -17.50 -0.97
C THR A 119 1.14 -16.36 -1.40
N CYS A 120 2.37 -16.38 -0.92
CA CYS A 120 3.43 -15.43 -1.26
C CYS A 120 4.54 -16.17 -2.00
N SER A 121 4.95 -15.63 -3.15
CA SER A 121 5.99 -16.19 -4.00
C SER A 121 7.15 -15.23 -4.12
N PHE A 122 8.34 -15.79 -3.98
CA PHE A 122 9.60 -15.06 -3.98
C PHE A 122 10.47 -15.57 -5.13
N LYS A 123 11.29 -14.68 -5.69
CA LYS A 123 12.26 -15.03 -6.71
C LYS A 123 13.62 -14.39 -6.44
N ARG A 124 14.68 -15.01 -6.94
CA ARG A 124 15.97 -14.34 -7.07
C ARG A 124 15.92 -13.30 -8.19
N GLU A 125 16.76 -12.28 -8.09
CA GLU A 125 17.01 -11.41 -9.23
C GLU A 125 17.73 -12.16 -10.34
N GLU A 126 17.38 -11.79 -11.57
CA GLU A 126 17.96 -12.31 -12.78
C GLU A 126 17.84 -11.26 -13.87
N GLY A 127 18.82 -11.22 -14.78
CA GLY A 127 18.73 -10.38 -15.98
C GLY A 127 17.71 -10.98 -16.95
N ALA A 128 16.98 -10.11 -17.65
CA ALA A 128 16.06 -10.53 -18.71
C ALA A 128 16.70 -10.30 -20.08
N PRO A 129 16.60 -11.26 -21.03
CA PRO A 129 17.01 -11.02 -22.42
C PRO A 129 16.03 -10.09 -23.16
N PHE A 130 14.83 -9.89 -22.61
CA PHE A 130 13.79 -9.03 -23.15
C PHE A 130 13.11 -8.28 -22.02
N GLU A 131 12.90 -6.98 -22.23
CA GLU A 131 12.15 -6.12 -21.33
C GLU A 131 11.29 -5.20 -22.19
N PHE A 132 9.97 -5.26 -22.00
CA PHE A 132 9.02 -4.44 -22.73
C PHE A 132 7.76 -4.19 -21.90
N GLN A 133 7.17 -3.02 -22.11
CA GLN A 133 5.93 -2.60 -21.50
C GLN A 133 5.26 -1.56 -22.41
N ASP A 134 4.05 -1.13 -22.06
CA ASP A 134 3.43 0.04 -22.67
C ASP A 134 4.33 1.28 -22.40
N THR A 135 4.59 2.09 -23.42
CA THR A 135 5.21 3.41 -23.23
C THR A 135 4.13 4.39 -22.80
N VAL A 136 4.21 4.89 -21.57
CA VAL A 136 3.22 5.81 -20.99
C VAL A 136 3.95 6.99 -20.36
N ASP A 137 3.70 8.19 -20.88
CA ASP A 137 4.03 9.43 -20.18
C ASP A 137 2.84 9.81 -19.30
N LEU A 138 2.98 9.55 -17.99
CA LEU A 138 1.92 9.74 -17.02
C LEU A 138 1.66 11.23 -16.76
N LYS A 139 2.73 12.04 -16.75
CA LYS A 139 2.66 13.49 -16.54
C LYS A 139 1.92 14.15 -17.70
N GLU A 140 2.25 13.79 -18.94
CA GLU A 140 1.53 14.29 -20.12
C GLU A 140 0.09 13.79 -20.17
N ARG A 141 -0.14 12.49 -19.93
CA ARG A 141 -1.48 11.87 -19.99
C ARG A 141 -2.47 12.49 -19.00
N TYR A 142 -1.99 12.88 -17.83
CA TYR A 142 -2.80 13.44 -16.74
C TYR A 142 -2.50 14.90 -16.44
N ARG A 143 -1.79 15.61 -17.34
CA ARG A 143 -1.42 17.02 -17.18
C ARG A 143 -2.57 17.90 -16.71
N ASP A 144 -3.76 17.65 -17.26
CA ASP A 144 -4.97 18.43 -16.98
C ASP A 144 -5.46 18.37 -15.52
N VAL A 145 -5.11 17.31 -14.79
CA VAL A 145 -5.51 17.07 -13.39
C VAL A 145 -4.33 17.12 -12.42
N LEU A 146 -3.11 16.94 -12.92
CA LEU A 146 -1.89 17.14 -12.14
C LEU A 146 -1.62 18.64 -11.93
N GLU A 147 -1.94 19.49 -12.93
CA GLU A 147 -1.88 20.95 -12.81
C GLU A 147 -0.51 21.50 -12.34
N GLY A 148 0.59 20.85 -12.73
CA GLY A 148 1.95 21.24 -12.33
C GLY A 148 2.40 20.72 -10.96
N LYS A 149 1.57 19.90 -10.29
CA LYS A 149 1.87 19.30 -8.97
C LYS A 149 2.57 17.94 -9.08
N GLU A 150 2.90 17.50 -10.30
CA GLU A 150 3.61 16.25 -10.55
C GLU A 150 5.08 16.24 -10.12
N THR A 151 5.63 17.41 -9.77
CA THR A 151 6.97 17.57 -9.17
C THR A 151 6.93 18.03 -7.71
N ASP A 152 5.73 18.07 -7.12
CA ASP A 152 5.55 18.12 -5.67
C ASP A 152 4.16 17.55 -5.33
N PRO A 153 4.04 16.20 -5.27
CA PRO A 153 2.76 15.58 -4.96
C PRO A 153 2.15 15.98 -3.61
N LEU A 154 2.90 16.58 -2.66
CA LEU A 154 2.35 17.09 -1.40
C LEU A 154 1.43 18.30 -1.60
N GLU A 155 1.44 18.91 -2.79
CA GLU A 155 0.48 19.94 -3.19
C GLU A 155 -0.92 19.36 -3.47
N HIS A 156 -1.02 18.06 -3.75
CA HIS A 156 -2.30 17.36 -3.75
C HIS A 156 -2.78 17.11 -2.31
N PRO A 157 -4.11 17.01 -2.08
CA PRO A 157 -4.62 16.72 -0.75
C PRO A 157 -4.25 15.29 -0.30
N PRO A 158 -3.97 15.09 1.00
CA PRO A 158 -3.71 13.77 1.54
C PRO A 158 -4.92 12.86 1.37
N ALA A 159 -4.64 11.62 0.99
CA ALA A 159 -5.68 10.61 0.84
C ALA A 159 -6.37 10.40 2.19
N PRO A 160 -7.71 10.49 2.25
CA PRO A 160 -8.43 10.32 3.51
C PRO A 160 -8.28 8.89 4.02
N ALA A 161 -8.43 8.71 5.33
CA ALA A 161 -8.40 7.38 5.93
C ALA A 161 -9.49 6.45 5.34
N GLN A 162 -10.65 7.00 4.98
CA GLN A 162 -11.75 6.34 4.28
C GLN A 162 -12.22 7.19 3.09
N ASP A 163 -11.94 6.78 1.85
CA ASP A 163 -12.26 7.59 0.66
C ASP A 163 -13.70 7.46 0.12
N SER A 164 -14.66 7.26 1.02
CA SER A 164 -16.08 7.33 0.65
C SER A 164 -16.53 8.78 0.52
N GLU A 165 -17.43 9.06 -0.42
CA GLU A 165 -18.04 10.38 -0.61
C GLU A 165 -18.69 10.90 0.70
N TRP A 166 -19.45 10.05 1.41
CA TRP A 166 -20.03 10.40 2.72
C TRP A 166 -18.96 10.82 3.74
N PHE A 167 -17.84 10.09 3.82
CA PHE A 167 -16.79 10.41 4.79
C PHE A 167 -16.17 11.79 4.49
N ARG A 168 -15.86 12.05 3.20
CA ARG A 168 -15.24 13.30 2.76
C ARG A 168 -16.16 14.51 2.88
N GLU A 169 -17.44 14.35 2.53
CA GLU A 169 -18.35 15.49 2.35
C GLU A 169 -19.33 15.71 3.51
N THR A 170 -19.45 14.75 4.42
CA THR A 170 -20.38 14.84 5.55
C THR A 170 -19.65 14.59 6.87
N PHE A 171 -19.03 13.43 7.04
CA PHE A 171 -18.44 13.05 8.33
C PHE A 171 -17.24 13.92 8.72
N LEU A 172 -16.26 14.09 7.84
CA LEU A 172 -15.05 14.87 8.13
C LEU A 172 -15.33 16.35 8.39
N PRO A 173 -16.16 17.06 7.60
CA PRO A 173 -16.52 18.45 7.89
C PRO A 173 -17.16 18.63 9.28
N GLU A 174 -17.96 17.66 9.73
CA GLU A 174 -18.57 17.66 11.07
C GLU A 174 -17.61 17.21 12.18
N ASN A 175 -16.56 16.45 11.82
CA ASN A 175 -15.61 15.83 12.76
C ASN A 175 -14.16 16.02 12.27
N PRO A 176 -13.64 17.26 12.18
CA PRO A 176 -12.35 17.54 11.55
C PRO A 176 -11.17 16.84 12.23
N ASP A 177 -11.22 16.64 13.55
CA ASP A 177 -10.17 15.96 14.32
C ASP A 177 -10.03 14.47 14.00
N HIS A 178 -10.98 13.88 13.25
CA HIS A 178 -10.96 12.49 12.80
C HIS A 178 -10.19 12.29 11.49
N PHE A 179 -9.64 13.36 10.91
CA PHE A 179 -8.67 13.23 9.86
C PHE A 179 -7.39 12.56 10.41
N ASN A 180 -7.11 11.35 9.93
CA ASN A 180 -5.88 10.63 10.26
C ASN A 180 -5.05 10.43 8.99
N PRO A 181 -3.82 10.96 8.93
CA PRO A 181 -2.87 10.57 7.88
C PRO A 181 -2.63 9.07 7.90
N ILE A 182 -2.36 8.50 6.73
CA ILE A 182 -2.07 7.08 6.60
C ILE A 182 -0.70 6.79 7.23
N SER A 183 -0.64 5.74 8.05
CA SER A 183 0.60 5.30 8.68
C SER A 183 1.57 4.69 7.67
N GLY A 184 2.87 4.83 7.94
CA GLY A 184 3.92 4.22 7.13
C GLY A 184 4.16 4.84 5.76
N LEU A 185 3.16 5.42 5.09
CA LEU A 185 3.32 6.10 3.80
C LEU A 185 2.68 7.49 3.79
N HIS A 186 3.29 8.41 3.06
CA HIS A 186 2.57 9.56 2.52
C HIS A 186 1.78 9.10 1.32
N ILE A 187 0.51 9.46 1.25
CA ILE A 187 -0.34 9.13 0.10
C ILE A 187 -1.18 10.35 -0.23
N GLN A 188 -1.03 10.85 -1.45
CA GLN A 188 -1.68 12.05 -1.94
C GLN A 188 -2.65 11.68 -3.04
N LYS A 189 -3.87 12.22 -2.98
CA LYS A 189 -4.95 11.89 -3.91
C LYS A 189 -5.08 13.01 -4.94
N VAL A 190 -4.97 12.66 -6.21
CA VAL A 190 -5.23 13.61 -7.30
C VAL A 190 -6.73 13.83 -7.45
N ASP A 191 -7.16 15.07 -7.60
CA ASP A 191 -8.54 15.38 -7.98
C ASP A 191 -8.73 15.08 -9.46
N MET A 192 -9.53 14.06 -9.74
CA MET A 192 -9.74 13.54 -11.08
C MET A 192 -11.02 14.06 -11.73
N GLU A 193 -11.75 15.01 -11.13
CA GLU A 193 -13.07 15.45 -11.61
C GLU A 193 -13.04 15.91 -13.08
N LYS A 194 -12.05 16.74 -13.44
CA LYS A 194 -11.86 17.23 -14.82
C LYS A 194 -11.59 16.09 -15.81
N PHE A 195 -10.93 15.01 -15.37
CA PHE A 195 -10.72 13.81 -16.18
C PHE A 195 -11.96 12.91 -16.19
N ASN A 196 -12.66 12.72 -15.08
CA ASN A 196 -13.67 11.67 -14.95
C ASN A 196 -15.08 12.08 -15.39
N SER A 197 -15.44 13.36 -15.27
CA SER A 197 -16.81 13.87 -15.46
C SER A 197 -17.44 13.52 -16.82
N SER A 198 -16.65 13.50 -17.90
CA SER A 198 -17.10 13.16 -19.26
C SER A 198 -17.01 11.67 -19.60
N ARG A 199 -16.50 10.84 -18.69
CA ARG A 199 -16.14 9.44 -18.95
C ARG A 199 -17.11 8.48 -18.28
N LYS A 200 -17.34 7.34 -18.94
CA LYS A 200 -18.11 6.22 -18.38
C LYS A 200 -17.36 5.63 -17.17
N PRO A 201 -18.05 4.99 -16.21
CA PRO A 201 -17.43 4.43 -15.00
C PRO A 201 -16.18 3.57 -15.22
N ILE A 202 -16.15 2.78 -16.30
CA ILE A 202 -15.02 1.89 -16.66
C ILE A 202 -13.81 2.63 -17.25
N ASP A 203 -14.03 3.82 -17.80
CA ASP A 203 -13.01 4.67 -18.43
C ASP A 203 -12.48 5.73 -17.46
N ARG A 204 -13.12 5.88 -16.30
CA ARG A 204 -12.65 6.74 -15.20
C ARG A 204 -11.39 6.19 -14.56
N ARG A 205 -10.59 7.09 -13.99
CA ARG A 205 -9.32 6.79 -13.30
C ARG A 205 -9.24 7.50 -11.96
N GLN A 206 -8.53 6.89 -11.02
CA GLN A 206 -8.08 7.55 -9.81
C GLN A 206 -6.57 7.39 -9.69
N LEU A 207 -5.89 8.50 -9.43
CA LEU A 207 -4.45 8.52 -9.17
C LEU A 207 -4.18 8.76 -7.70
N TYR A 208 -3.22 8.02 -7.16
CA TYR A 208 -2.60 8.29 -5.87
C TYR A 208 -1.09 8.35 -6.05
N PHE A 209 -0.46 9.40 -5.55
CA PHE A 209 0.97 9.41 -5.31
C PHE A 209 1.25 8.81 -3.95
N TYR A 210 2.33 8.04 -3.81
CA TYR A 210 2.75 7.52 -2.52
C TYR A 210 4.27 7.48 -2.37
N SER A 211 4.72 7.70 -1.14
CA SER A 211 6.13 7.69 -0.74
C SER A 211 6.26 7.21 0.71
N LEU A 212 7.45 6.75 1.09
CA LEU A 212 7.77 6.29 2.43
C LEU A 212 7.59 7.36 3.51
N ARG A 213 7.17 6.94 4.71
CA ARG A 213 7.35 7.66 5.99
C ARG A 213 8.49 7.03 6.78
N GLY A 214 9.44 7.85 7.21
CA GLY A 214 10.67 7.40 7.86
C GLY A 214 11.66 6.76 6.90
N SER A 215 12.45 5.81 7.38
CA SER A 215 13.50 5.13 6.61
C SER A 215 13.38 3.61 6.73
N LEU A 216 14.09 2.90 5.85
CA LEU A 216 14.17 1.43 5.84
C LEU A 216 15.62 0.96 5.96
N PRO A 217 15.87 -0.25 6.51
CA PRO A 217 17.19 -0.86 6.50
C PRO A 217 17.69 -1.11 5.08
N LEU A 218 19.01 -1.24 4.92
CA LEU A 218 19.64 -1.35 3.59
C LEU A 218 19.12 -2.58 2.82
N PRO A 219 18.56 -2.40 1.61
CA PRO A 219 18.02 -3.51 0.82
C PRO A 219 19.11 -4.37 0.17
N THR A 220 20.33 -3.83 0.03
CA THR A 220 21.43 -4.49 -0.66
C THR A 220 22.73 -4.35 0.10
N ALA A 221 23.66 -5.27 -0.17
CA ALA A 221 25.06 -5.16 0.25
C ALA A 221 25.98 -5.35 -0.98
N PRO A 222 26.78 -4.35 -1.37
CA PRO A 222 26.82 -2.97 -0.84
C PRO A 222 25.56 -2.16 -1.20
N TYR A 223 25.43 -0.97 -0.60
CA TYR A 223 24.41 0.04 -0.92
C TYR A 223 25.10 1.39 -1.20
N PRO A 224 24.71 2.14 -2.26
CA PRO A 224 23.70 1.81 -3.27
C PRO A 224 24.06 0.57 -4.10
N PRO A 225 23.09 -0.10 -4.73
CA PRO A 225 23.34 -1.34 -5.46
C PRO A 225 24.19 -1.10 -6.72
N GLU A 226 25.37 -1.72 -6.76
CA GLU A 226 26.28 -1.65 -7.91
C GLU A 226 25.89 -2.62 -9.04
N SER A 227 26.83 -2.95 -9.92
CA SER A 227 26.66 -3.99 -10.95
C SER A 227 26.52 -5.39 -10.35
N THR A 228 27.16 -5.62 -9.20
CA THR A 228 27.06 -6.86 -8.41
C THR A 228 26.69 -6.51 -6.98
N PHE A 229 25.62 -7.11 -6.48
CA PHE A 229 25.15 -6.93 -5.10
C PHE A 229 24.41 -8.17 -4.63
N SER A 230 24.26 -8.28 -3.32
CA SER A 230 23.38 -9.27 -2.68
C SER A 230 22.16 -8.57 -2.10
N LEU A 231 20.97 -9.13 -2.29
CA LEU A 231 19.77 -8.66 -1.60
C LEU A 231 19.83 -9.10 -0.14
N THR A 232 19.65 -8.15 0.78
CA THR A 232 19.37 -8.47 2.18
C THR A 232 17.91 -8.88 2.32
N ARG A 233 17.53 -9.46 3.47
CA ARG A 233 16.10 -9.69 3.77
C ARG A 233 15.27 -8.40 3.70
N ALA A 234 15.86 -7.26 4.10
CA ALA A 234 15.20 -5.97 4.16
C ALA A 234 14.79 -5.43 2.79
N ALA A 235 15.33 -5.96 1.68
CA ALA A 235 14.81 -5.70 0.33
C ALA A 235 13.29 -5.92 0.23
N ASN A 236 12.76 -6.90 0.96
CA ASN A 236 11.32 -7.18 0.97
C ASN A 236 10.49 -6.13 1.70
N LEU A 237 11.06 -5.27 2.57
CA LEU A 237 10.33 -4.16 3.17
C LEU A 237 9.98 -3.09 2.13
N HIS A 238 10.85 -2.88 1.14
CA HIS A 238 10.58 -1.98 0.02
C HIS A 238 9.43 -2.52 -0.86
N ALA A 239 9.46 -3.81 -1.19
CA ALA A 239 8.35 -4.49 -1.84
C ALA A 239 7.05 -4.38 -1.01
N CYS A 240 7.13 -4.62 0.30
CA CYS A 240 6.00 -4.46 1.23
C CYS A 240 5.40 -3.06 1.23
N ALA A 241 6.19 -1.99 1.07
CA ALA A 241 5.65 -0.63 0.97
C ALA A 241 4.71 -0.46 -0.23
N HIS A 242 5.05 -1.06 -1.39
CA HIS A 242 4.15 -1.09 -2.55
C HIS A 242 2.89 -1.93 -2.29
N LEU A 243 3.03 -3.10 -1.65
CA LEU A 243 1.89 -3.94 -1.25
C LEU A 243 0.96 -3.20 -0.25
N TYR A 244 1.53 -2.36 0.61
CA TYR A 244 0.77 -1.59 1.57
C TYR A 244 0.04 -0.44 0.91
N ALA A 245 0.60 0.18 -0.13
CA ALA A 245 -0.10 1.19 -0.91
C ALA A 245 -1.24 0.58 -1.75
N SER A 246 -1.06 -0.62 -2.30
CA SER A 246 -1.96 -1.20 -3.32
C SER A 246 -3.40 -1.41 -2.86
N ASP A 247 -3.63 -1.64 -1.56
CA ASP A 247 -4.95 -1.85 -0.96
C ASP A 247 -5.61 -0.55 -0.46
N ARG A 248 -4.89 0.59 -0.42
CA ARG A 248 -5.44 1.83 0.14
C ARG A 248 -6.57 2.37 -0.71
N ASN A 249 -7.73 2.57 -0.06
CA ASN A 249 -8.93 3.21 -0.62
C ASN A 249 -9.47 2.57 -1.92
N SER A 250 -9.07 1.33 -2.21
CA SER A 250 -9.34 0.64 -3.47
C SER A 250 -10.83 0.46 -3.77
N LEU A 251 -11.62 -0.09 -2.84
CA LEU A 251 -13.03 -0.44 -3.09
C LEU A 251 -13.97 0.78 -3.07
N PHE A 252 -13.59 1.87 -2.40
CA PHE A 252 -14.37 3.11 -2.41
C PHE A 252 -14.40 3.75 -3.80
N LEU A 253 -13.42 3.43 -4.65
CA LEU A 253 -13.39 3.81 -6.06
C LEU A 253 -14.67 3.41 -6.79
N ILE A 254 -15.22 2.23 -6.48
CA ILE A 254 -16.33 1.64 -7.22
C ILE A 254 -17.62 2.46 -7.11
N PRO A 255 -18.16 2.73 -5.91
CA PRO A 255 -19.34 3.59 -5.80
C PRO A 255 -19.06 5.03 -6.24
N ASN A 256 -17.83 5.55 -6.07
CA ASN A 256 -17.45 6.88 -6.54
C ASN A 256 -17.49 6.96 -8.10
N HIS A 257 -16.95 5.97 -8.80
CA HIS A 257 -16.99 5.91 -10.27
C HIS A 257 -18.40 5.69 -10.84
N LEU A 258 -19.35 5.23 -10.02
CA LEU A 258 -20.74 5.08 -10.38
C LEU A 258 -21.60 6.31 -10.04
N ASP A 259 -21.01 7.36 -9.45
CA ASP A 259 -21.74 8.53 -8.92
C ASP A 259 -22.79 8.11 -7.88
N ARG A 260 -22.44 7.14 -7.04
CA ARG A 260 -23.29 6.54 -5.98
C ARG A 260 -22.50 6.40 -4.68
N GLY A 261 -21.54 7.28 -4.42
CA GLY A 261 -20.60 7.23 -3.29
C GLY A 261 -21.29 7.27 -1.91
N LYS A 262 -22.52 7.81 -1.83
CA LYS A 262 -23.38 7.88 -0.64
C LYS A 262 -24.40 6.74 -0.50
N GLU A 263 -24.49 5.84 -1.48
CA GLU A 263 -25.59 4.85 -1.59
C GLU A 263 -25.16 3.40 -1.30
N TRP A 264 -23.88 3.14 -1.07
CA TRP A 264 -23.43 1.82 -0.63
C TRP A 264 -23.82 1.55 0.83
N THR A 265 -24.07 0.28 1.17
CA THR A 265 -24.51 -0.16 2.50
C THR A 265 -23.54 -1.12 3.16
N ARG A 266 -22.82 -1.92 2.36
CA ARG A 266 -21.80 -2.85 2.85
C ARG A 266 -20.67 -2.97 1.84
N MET A 267 -19.45 -2.94 2.35
CA MET A 267 -18.23 -3.08 1.58
C MET A 267 -17.25 -3.97 2.36
N ALA A 268 -16.58 -4.88 1.67
CA ALA A 268 -15.48 -5.66 2.24
C ALA A 268 -14.59 -6.20 1.13
N SER A 269 -13.29 -6.24 1.36
CA SER A 269 -12.34 -6.95 0.51
C SER A 269 -12.61 -8.45 0.58
N LEU A 270 -12.54 -9.15 -0.56
CA LEU A 270 -12.68 -10.61 -0.63
C LEU A 270 -11.36 -11.27 -1.00
N SER A 271 -10.68 -10.76 -2.02
CA SER A 271 -9.34 -11.20 -2.40
C SER A 271 -8.53 -10.05 -2.98
N HIS A 272 -7.21 -10.12 -2.82
CA HIS A 272 -6.27 -9.16 -3.39
C HIS A 272 -5.07 -9.88 -3.98
N THR A 273 -4.62 -9.46 -5.15
CA THR A 273 -3.42 -9.96 -5.82
C THR A 273 -2.54 -8.79 -6.21
N VAL A 274 -1.24 -8.91 -5.94
CA VAL A 274 -0.21 -7.99 -6.40
C VAL A 274 0.90 -8.77 -7.09
N ILE A 275 1.32 -8.29 -8.25
CA ILE A 275 2.46 -8.81 -9.01
C ILE A 275 3.44 -7.66 -9.18
N LEU A 276 4.66 -7.83 -8.66
CA LEU A 276 5.77 -6.89 -8.82
C LEU A 276 6.58 -7.34 -10.04
N HIS A 277 6.71 -6.47 -11.03
CA HIS A 277 7.31 -6.81 -12.34
C HIS A 277 8.82 -6.54 -12.39
N VAL A 278 9.32 -5.74 -11.45
CA VAL A 278 10.65 -5.15 -11.47
C VAL A 278 11.52 -5.66 -10.32
N GLY A 279 12.84 -5.47 -10.45
CA GLY A 279 13.82 -5.80 -9.40
C GLY A 279 13.92 -4.72 -8.32
N ILE A 280 14.80 -4.94 -7.34
CA ILE A 280 14.96 -4.07 -6.17
C ILE A 280 15.28 -2.63 -6.57
N LYS A 281 16.06 -2.41 -7.64
CA LYS A 281 16.47 -1.06 -8.08
C LYS A 281 15.29 -0.14 -8.35
N ASP A 282 14.17 -0.71 -8.79
CA ASP A 282 12.96 0.02 -9.16
C ASP A 282 11.87 -0.06 -8.07
N LEU A 283 12.12 -0.79 -6.98
CA LEU A 283 11.22 -0.88 -5.82
C LEU A 283 11.73 -0.07 -4.62
N ILE A 284 12.93 0.51 -4.71
CA ILE A 284 13.52 1.24 -3.58
C ILE A 284 12.63 2.43 -3.22
N MET A 285 11.99 2.32 -2.07
CA MET A 285 11.51 3.45 -1.29
C MET A 285 12.67 4.21 -0.64
N THR A 286 12.97 5.42 -1.11
CA THR A 286 13.94 6.29 -0.46
C THR A 286 13.45 6.76 0.91
N PRO A 287 14.35 7.07 1.85
CA PRO A 287 13.97 7.68 3.12
C PRO A 287 13.16 8.96 2.92
N GLU A 288 12.21 9.18 3.83
CA GLU A 288 11.57 10.47 3.96
C GLU A 288 12.65 11.56 4.20
N PRO A 289 12.61 12.70 3.50
CA PRO A 289 13.54 13.79 3.77
C PRO A 289 13.41 14.33 5.20
N GLN A 290 14.53 14.70 5.81
CA GLN A 290 14.55 15.34 7.13
C GLN A 290 14.04 16.80 7.10
N ILE A 291 13.84 17.37 5.90
CA ILE A 291 13.23 18.69 5.73
C ILE A 291 11.71 18.57 5.99
N ARG A 292 11.19 19.37 6.92
CA ARG A 292 9.75 19.42 7.19
C ARG A 292 9.03 20.20 6.09
N HIS A 293 8.42 19.50 5.15
CA HIS A 293 7.46 20.10 4.23
C HIS A 293 6.23 20.60 5.01
N PRO A 294 5.73 21.84 4.79
CA PRO A 294 4.63 22.40 5.57
C PRO A 294 3.30 21.64 5.43
N LYS A 295 3.12 20.91 4.32
CA LYS A 295 1.94 20.06 4.06
C LYS A 295 2.13 18.59 4.44
N ALA A 296 3.31 18.21 4.93
CA ALA A 296 3.57 16.86 5.41
C ALA A 296 3.25 16.75 6.90
N HIS A 297 2.37 15.80 7.26
CA HIS A 297 2.19 15.44 8.67
C HIS A 297 3.49 14.88 9.24
N PRO A 298 3.90 15.29 10.46
CA PRO A 298 5.16 14.88 11.05
C PRO A 298 5.19 13.37 11.29
N THR A 299 6.24 12.74 10.80
CA THR A 299 6.58 11.35 11.08
C THR A 299 7.62 11.30 12.20
N LYS A 300 7.56 10.27 13.05
CA LYS A 300 8.65 9.98 13.99
C LYS A 300 9.90 9.50 13.23
N PHE A 301 10.94 10.31 13.17
CA PHE A 301 12.29 9.90 12.77
C PHE A 301 13.05 9.42 14.02
N ASP A 302 12.98 8.12 14.33
CA ASP A 302 13.81 7.51 15.38
C ASP A 302 15.12 7.02 14.75
N ASP A 303 15.91 7.96 14.20
CA ASP A 303 17.09 7.70 13.35
C ASP A 303 18.31 7.13 14.08
N ALA A 304 18.28 7.03 15.41
CA ALA A 304 19.48 6.71 16.20
C ALA A 304 20.03 5.28 16.01
N SER A 305 19.25 4.36 15.43
CA SER A 305 19.63 2.93 15.30
C SER A 305 19.60 2.36 13.88
N LEU A 306 19.15 3.11 12.87
CA LEU A 306 19.00 2.56 11.53
C LEU A 306 20.27 2.78 10.70
N SER A 307 20.69 1.75 9.97
CA SER A 307 21.56 1.91 8.81
C SER A 307 20.74 2.65 7.75
N VAL A 308 20.71 3.97 7.87
CA VAL A 308 19.95 4.84 6.97
C VAL A 308 20.40 4.51 5.56
N CYS A 309 19.47 4.31 4.63
CA CYS A 309 19.74 4.47 3.20
C CYS A 309 20.09 5.95 2.94
N SER A 310 21.16 6.47 3.55
CA SER A 310 21.50 7.89 3.52
C SER A 310 21.95 8.23 2.11
N LEU A 311 21.11 8.98 1.41
CA LEU A 311 21.32 9.46 0.06
C LEU A 311 22.27 10.67 0.02
N GLU A 312 23.46 10.59 0.64
CA GLU A 312 24.54 11.50 0.25
C GLU A 312 24.93 11.15 -1.21
N GLY A 313 24.18 11.68 -2.18
CA GLY A 313 24.44 11.50 -3.62
C GLY A 313 23.26 11.08 -4.52
N HIS A 314 22.09 10.75 -3.96
CA HIS A 314 20.86 10.42 -4.74
C HIS A 314 19.84 11.58 -4.70
N ALA A 315 20.30 12.80 -4.96
CA ALA A 315 19.46 13.99 -5.03
C ALA A 315 18.89 14.18 -6.45
N GLN A 316 18.00 13.29 -6.87
CA GLN A 316 17.17 13.45 -8.09
C GLN A 316 15.65 13.41 -7.81
N GLY A 317 15.23 13.38 -6.54
CA GLY A 317 13.82 13.55 -6.17
C GLY A 317 13.32 14.99 -6.37
N ASP A 318 12.06 15.22 -6.02
CA ASP A 318 11.36 16.52 -6.08
C ASP A 318 12.05 17.64 -5.27
N GLU A 319 11.46 18.84 -5.19
CA GLU A 319 12.05 20.00 -4.48
C GLU A 319 12.48 19.68 -3.02
N ASP A 320 11.86 18.69 -2.35
CA ASP A 320 12.22 18.23 -1.01
C ASP A 320 13.14 16.98 -0.97
N GLY A 321 13.47 16.38 -2.12
CA GLY A 321 14.36 15.22 -2.28
C GLY A 321 13.69 13.86 -2.16
N ARG A 322 12.35 13.80 -2.12
CA ARG A 322 11.57 12.56 -2.00
C ARG A 322 11.30 11.91 -3.35
N GLU A 323 11.36 10.58 -3.40
CA GLU A 323 10.92 9.81 -4.56
C GLU A 323 9.46 9.35 -4.40
N TRP A 324 8.67 9.56 -5.46
CA TRP A 324 7.26 9.24 -5.48
C TRP A 324 6.96 8.13 -6.48
N TYR A 325 6.03 7.29 -6.11
CA TYR A 325 5.40 6.34 -7.03
C TYR A 325 3.94 6.72 -7.26
N MET A 326 3.38 6.31 -8.38
CA MET A 326 1.99 6.60 -8.72
C MET A 326 1.17 5.33 -8.94
N GLN A 327 0.03 5.22 -8.25
CA GLN A 327 -0.95 4.15 -8.49
C GLN A 327 -2.09 4.71 -9.34
N GLU A 328 -2.26 4.17 -10.55
CA GLU A 328 -3.41 4.40 -11.42
C GLU A 328 -4.44 3.29 -11.24
N SER A 329 -5.62 3.62 -10.71
CA SER A 329 -6.70 2.67 -10.41
C SER A 329 -7.96 2.89 -11.25
N TRP A 330 -8.67 1.81 -11.55
CA TRP A 330 -9.97 1.84 -12.22
C TRP A 330 -10.85 0.64 -11.83
N VAL A 331 -12.09 0.67 -12.33
CA VAL A 331 -13.08 -0.39 -12.14
C VAL A 331 -13.25 -1.11 -13.47
N THR A 332 -13.17 -2.43 -13.46
CA THR A 332 -13.35 -3.24 -14.68
C THR A 332 -14.73 -3.87 -14.76
N ARG A 333 -15.33 -4.25 -13.62
CA ARG A 333 -16.66 -4.85 -13.57
C ARG A 333 -17.30 -4.71 -12.20
N THR A 334 -18.59 -4.39 -12.17
CA THR A 334 -19.42 -4.45 -10.95
C THR A 334 -20.72 -5.18 -11.26
N ALA A 335 -20.99 -6.29 -10.58
CA ALA A 335 -22.19 -7.11 -10.76
C ALA A 335 -22.37 -8.10 -9.60
N GLY A 336 -23.61 -8.52 -9.34
CA GLY A 336 -23.89 -9.61 -8.38
C GLY A 336 -23.45 -9.32 -6.94
N GLY A 337 -23.49 -8.05 -6.53
CA GLY A 337 -23.03 -7.61 -5.21
C GLY A 337 -21.51 -7.62 -5.03
N ARG A 338 -20.76 -7.63 -6.14
CA ARG A 338 -19.30 -7.54 -6.15
C ARG A 338 -18.81 -6.49 -7.14
N GLY A 339 -17.59 -6.02 -6.93
CA GLY A 339 -16.89 -5.16 -7.87
C GLY A 339 -15.40 -5.46 -7.91
N LEU A 340 -14.81 -5.29 -9.08
CA LEU A 340 -13.41 -5.56 -9.36
C LEU A 340 -12.64 -4.24 -9.49
N HIS A 341 -11.80 -3.98 -8.51
CA HIS A 341 -10.77 -2.94 -8.58
C HIS A 341 -9.55 -3.48 -9.31
N THR A 342 -8.95 -2.65 -10.14
CA THR A 342 -7.73 -2.96 -10.88
C THR A 342 -6.83 -1.75 -10.85
N SER A 343 -5.53 -1.95 -10.67
CA SER A 343 -4.58 -0.85 -10.76
C SER A 343 -3.24 -1.27 -11.34
N ARG A 344 -2.52 -0.26 -11.84
CA ARG A 344 -1.10 -0.33 -12.17
C ARG A 344 -0.36 0.67 -11.30
N MET A 345 0.80 0.28 -10.81
CA MET A 345 1.70 1.12 -10.05
C MET A 345 2.90 1.44 -10.93
N TRP A 346 3.33 2.70 -10.89
CA TRP A 346 4.29 3.26 -11.82
C TRP A 346 5.36 4.05 -11.08
N ASP A 347 6.56 4.04 -11.64
CA ASP A 347 7.47 5.18 -11.53
C ASP A 347 6.93 6.29 -12.44
N PRO A 348 6.53 7.46 -11.89
CA PRO A 348 5.91 8.54 -12.65
C PRO A 348 6.88 9.28 -13.57
N ASP A 349 8.19 9.22 -13.32
CA ASP A 349 9.21 9.93 -14.10
C ASP A 349 9.65 9.13 -15.31
N SER A 350 9.95 7.84 -15.09
CA SER A 350 10.36 6.95 -16.19
C SER A 350 9.18 6.33 -16.93
N GLY A 351 7.98 6.35 -16.34
CA GLY A 351 6.81 5.62 -16.83
C GLY A 351 6.95 4.10 -16.68
N LYS A 352 7.91 3.61 -15.87
CA LYS A 352 8.14 2.17 -15.66
C LYS A 352 6.99 1.55 -14.87
N HIS A 353 6.47 0.43 -15.36
CA HIS A 353 5.38 -0.31 -14.75
C HIS A 353 5.90 -1.27 -13.67
N ILE A 354 5.86 -0.82 -12.42
CA ILE A 354 6.47 -1.56 -11.32
C ILE A 354 5.59 -2.70 -10.78
N ALA A 355 4.25 -2.53 -10.81
CA ALA A 355 3.34 -3.54 -10.26
C ALA A 355 1.94 -3.51 -10.88
N THR A 356 1.30 -4.67 -10.97
CA THR A 356 -0.14 -4.81 -11.26
C THR A 356 -0.88 -5.29 -10.02
N THR A 357 -2.07 -4.73 -9.77
CA THR A 357 -2.92 -5.14 -8.66
C THR A 357 -4.35 -5.40 -9.11
N ILE A 358 -4.97 -6.42 -8.53
CA ILE A 358 -6.38 -6.77 -8.75
C ILE A 358 -7.01 -7.05 -7.39
N GLN A 359 -8.22 -6.54 -7.16
CA GLN A 359 -8.96 -6.80 -5.93
C GLN A 359 -10.44 -7.06 -6.18
N ASP A 360 -10.91 -8.23 -5.74
CA ASP A 360 -12.35 -8.54 -5.69
C ASP A 360 -12.91 -8.05 -4.34
N GLY A 361 -14.03 -7.33 -4.40
CA GLY A 361 -14.69 -6.77 -3.24
C GLY A 361 -16.18 -7.04 -3.25
N LEU A 362 -16.72 -7.37 -2.07
CA LEU A 362 -18.15 -7.32 -1.80
C LEU A 362 -18.58 -5.86 -1.78
N ILE A 363 -19.57 -5.50 -2.58
CA ILE A 363 -20.17 -4.17 -2.57
C ILE A 363 -21.68 -4.30 -2.71
N ARG A 364 -22.42 -3.74 -1.75
CA ARG A 364 -23.88 -3.69 -1.76
C ARG A 364 -24.33 -2.24 -1.73
N PHE A 365 -25.41 -1.97 -2.45
CA PHE A 365 -26.07 -0.67 -2.52
C PHE A 365 -27.43 -0.73 -1.83
N LYS A 366 -28.03 0.42 -1.54
CA LYS A 366 -29.41 0.51 -1.06
C LYS A 366 -30.36 -0.10 -2.11
N PRO A 367 -31.44 -0.80 -1.73
CA PRO A 367 -32.36 -1.45 -2.67
C PRO A 367 -32.91 -0.53 -3.78
N GLU A 368 -33.09 0.75 -3.46
CA GLU A 368 -33.61 1.79 -4.35
C GLU A 368 -32.57 2.41 -5.31
N THR A 369 -31.28 2.09 -5.13
CA THR A 369 -30.18 2.59 -5.98
C THR A 369 -30.39 2.10 -7.41
N LYS A 370 -30.56 3.02 -8.35
CA LYS A 370 -30.63 2.72 -9.80
C LYS A 370 -29.31 3.10 -10.47
N LEU A 371 -28.80 2.21 -11.33
CA LEU A 371 -27.62 2.45 -12.18
C LEU A 371 -27.96 3.40 -13.33
#